data_AF-A0A1E4EUG3-F1
#
_entry.id   AF-A0A1E4EUG3-F1
#
_cell.length_a   1.000
_cell.length_b   1.000
_cell.length_c   1.000
_cell.angle_alpha   90.00
_cell.angle_beta   90.00
_cell.angle_gamma   90.00
#
_symmetry.space_group_name_H-M   'P 1'
#
loop_
_entity.id
_entity.type
_entity.pdbx_description
1 polymer ?
#
loop_
_entity_poly.entity_id
_entity_poly.type
_entity_poly.pdbx_seq_one_letter_code
_entity_poly.pdbx_strand_id
1 'polypeptide(L)'
;MWRDYFPQGRIVGLDLAPKRLDLGPRVSIRQGAQADPTVIAAVIAEEGPFDIIIDDGSHRPDDVLASWRLLGQALVPGGIYVVEDVQTAFMTAFGGSVDLSAPNHLAALRDLAIDLGAGRPVEPALQRIERHHNLIVLVAADGPAPDLMQAPDALRAAAGGQGALWQGGGGTGAPIVALPVDRLSSDAALTQALEGRADGEALVFACPEDTDLLRRLFVQIDHHEIAAITPGSPVLAAAARVLSLVIVPGGVMVVQGPNDFPSIRAYYLGSRRAVLAQRWVQTVLLDPDTQPSQAQLLGLLDRALLYARPGSSGPIQRRLAEIGSDDAGGLQLQILAAGRGGDWGPVATVALACAARSTEAVMSDGYRLVAAWAWARAGSWSDLATYLGNDATPEELTLILTARAHATPTPGDGPEAEALTGMVRAARRDLREARKPQPA
;
A
#
# COMPACT_ATOMS: atom_id res chain seq x y z
N MET A 1 8.78 -6.80 -12.55
CA MET A 1 8.86 -5.32 -12.56
C MET A 1 10.25 -4.86 -12.97
N TRP A 2 11.26 -4.74 -12.08
CA TRP A 2 12.56 -4.15 -12.44
C TRP A 2 13.28 -4.84 -13.60
N ARG A 3 13.26 -6.17 -13.65
CA ARG A 3 13.77 -6.98 -14.78
C ARG A 3 13.14 -6.58 -16.12
N ASP A 4 11.85 -6.26 -16.12
CA ASP A 4 11.08 -5.96 -17.33
C ASP A 4 11.22 -4.49 -17.71
N TYR A 5 11.30 -3.60 -16.70
CA TYR A 5 11.55 -2.17 -16.88
C TYR A 5 12.95 -1.90 -17.44
N PHE A 6 13.96 -2.64 -16.96
CA PHE A 6 15.34 -2.59 -17.45
C PHE A 6 15.62 -3.84 -18.32
N PRO A 7 15.37 -3.81 -19.64
CA PRO A 7 15.46 -5.00 -20.49
C PRO A 7 16.87 -5.60 -20.56
N GLN A 8 17.90 -4.77 -20.34
CA GLN A 8 19.31 -5.18 -20.26
C GLN A 8 19.84 -5.23 -18.81
N GLY A 9 19.02 -4.86 -17.83
CA GLY A 9 19.44 -4.80 -16.42
C GLY A 9 19.64 -6.18 -15.82
N ARG A 10 20.65 -6.30 -14.97
CA ARG A 10 20.82 -7.42 -14.04
C ARG A 10 20.22 -7.01 -12.69
N ILE A 11 19.38 -7.87 -12.12
CA ILE A 11 18.66 -7.59 -10.88
C ILE A 11 19.18 -8.52 -9.79
N VAL A 12 19.47 -7.95 -8.63
CA VAL A 12 19.85 -8.70 -7.43
C VAL A 12 18.82 -8.40 -6.35
N GLY A 13 18.12 -9.42 -5.86
CA GLY A 13 17.25 -9.32 -4.69
C GLY A 13 17.98 -9.82 -3.44
N LEU A 14 17.81 -9.14 -2.31
CA LEU A 14 18.27 -9.58 -1.00
C LEU A 14 17.05 -9.67 -0.07
N ASP A 15 16.87 -10.81 0.59
CA ASP A 15 15.80 -10.97 1.58
C ASP A 15 16.27 -11.87 2.72
N LEU A 16 15.80 -11.59 3.94
CA LEU A 16 16.09 -12.40 5.11
C LEU A 16 15.50 -13.82 4.97
N ALA A 17 14.29 -13.91 4.42
CA ALA A 17 13.59 -15.16 4.19
C ALA A 17 14.04 -15.80 2.86
N PRO A 18 14.16 -17.14 2.80
CA PRO A 18 14.51 -17.82 1.57
C PRO A 18 13.41 -17.61 0.53
N LYS A 19 13.76 -17.08 -0.65
CA LYS A 19 12.86 -17.04 -1.82
C LYS A 19 13.35 -18.03 -2.86
N ARG A 20 12.44 -18.88 -3.34
CA ARG A 20 12.70 -19.86 -4.40
C ARG A 20 11.82 -19.52 -5.59
N LEU A 21 12.26 -18.53 -6.37
CA LEU A 21 11.55 -18.03 -7.55
C LEU A 21 12.50 -18.11 -8.74
N ASP A 22 12.05 -18.71 -9.83
CA ASP A 22 12.73 -18.59 -11.12
C ASP A 22 12.20 -17.36 -11.85
N LEU A 23 13.02 -16.30 -11.84
CA LEU A 23 12.73 -15.04 -12.52
C LEU A 23 13.60 -14.86 -13.77
N GLY A 24 14.22 -15.95 -14.25
CA GLY A 24 15.10 -15.98 -15.40
C GLY A 24 16.55 -15.57 -15.09
N PRO A 25 17.45 -15.71 -16.07
CA PRO A 25 18.91 -15.66 -15.85
C PRO A 25 19.46 -14.28 -15.46
N ARG A 26 18.65 -13.21 -15.61
CA ARG A 26 19.04 -11.84 -15.26
C ARG A 26 18.73 -11.48 -13.80
N VAL A 27 18.13 -12.38 -13.03
CA VAL A 27 17.74 -12.15 -11.65
C VAL A 27 18.46 -13.13 -10.73
N SER A 28 19.25 -12.63 -9.80
CA SER A 28 19.79 -13.40 -8.68
C SER A 28 19.08 -13.01 -7.38
N ILE A 29 18.82 -14.00 -6.52
CA ILE A 29 18.23 -13.78 -5.20
C ILE A 29 19.23 -14.29 -4.17
N ARG A 30 19.57 -13.45 -3.20
CA ARG A 30 20.47 -13.74 -2.09
C ARG A 30 19.67 -13.76 -0.80
N GLN A 31 20.03 -14.69 0.07
CA GLN A 31 19.43 -14.77 1.39
C GLN A 31 20.37 -14.12 2.41
N GLY A 32 19.85 -13.20 3.22
CA GLY A 32 20.58 -12.59 4.32
C GLY A 32 19.94 -11.30 4.80
N ALA A 33 20.45 -10.77 5.92
CA ALA A 33 19.98 -9.51 6.47
C ALA A 33 20.65 -8.31 5.76
N GLN A 34 19.89 -7.26 5.46
CA GLN A 34 20.41 -6.02 4.85
C GLN A 34 21.43 -5.28 5.75
N ALA A 35 21.39 -5.54 7.06
CA ALA A 35 22.27 -4.95 8.04
C ALA A 35 23.50 -5.82 8.38
N ASP A 36 23.67 -6.99 7.75
CA ASP A 36 24.82 -7.87 7.99
C ASP A 36 25.99 -7.49 7.07
N PRO A 37 27.11 -6.96 7.62
CA PRO A 37 28.25 -6.53 6.82
C PRO A 37 28.90 -7.69 6.05
N THR A 38 28.83 -8.92 6.54
CA THR A 38 29.42 -10.09 5.87
C THR A 38 28.61 -10.46 4.64
N VAL A 39 27.28 -10.47 4.77
CA VAL A 39 26.37 -10.71 3.65
C VAL A 39 26.53 -9.62 2.60
N ILE A 40 26.50 -8.35 3.01
CA ILE A 40 26.60 -7.22 2.07
C ILE A 40 27.96 -7.20 1.38
N ALA A 41 29.06 -7.46 2.08
CA ALA A 41 30.38 -7.54 1.45
C ALA A 41 30.44 -8.65 0.37
N ALA A 42 29.83 -9.81 0.62
CA ALA A 42 29.76 -10.89 -0.37
C ALA A 42 28.90 -10.49 -1.59
N VAL A 43 27.76 -9.83 -1.37
CA VAL A 43 26.89 -9.33 -2.45
C VAL A 43 27.62 -8.29 -3.30
N ILE A 44 28.31 -7.33 -2.68
CA ILE A 44 29.11 -6.32 -3.39
C ILE A 44 30.23 -7.00 -4.19
N ALA A 45 30.94 -7.96 -3.61
CA ALA A 45 32.05 -8.65 -4.28
C ALA A 45 31.60 -9.45 -5.52
N GLU A 46 30.40 -10.02 -5.48
CA GLU A 46 29.87 -10.84 -6.58
C GLU A 46 29.10 -10.03 -7.64
N GLU A 47 28.43 -8.96 -7.23
CA GLU A 47 27.41 -8.29 -8.06
C GLU A 47 27.63 -6.78 -8.23
N GLY A 48 28.51 -6.17 -7.43
CA GLY A 48 28.78 -4.74 -7.48
C GLY A 48 29.85 -4.34 -8.51
N PRO A 49 30.07 -3.02 -8.71
CA PRO A 49 29.30 -1.90 -8.15
C PRO A 49 27.88 -1.80 -8.74
N PHE A 50 27.02 -1.00 -8.13
CA PHE A 50 25.60 -0.92 -8.50
C PHE A 50 25.25 0.44 -9.14
N ASP A 51 24.42 0.39 -10.19
CA ASP A 51 23.82 1.59 -10.79
C ASP A 51 22.69 2.15 -9.92
N ILE A 52 21.85 1.26 -9.37
CA ILE A 52 20.68 1.59 -8.56
C ILE A 52 20.59 0.60 -7.40
N ILE A 53 20.38 1.12 -6.20
CA ILE A 53 20.09 0.38 -4.97
C ILE A 53 18.76 0.88 -4.42
N ILE A 54 17.87 -0.03 -4.04
CA ILE A 54 16.56 0.28 -3.46
C ILE A 54 16.45 -0.45 -2.12
N ASP A 55 16.31 0.31 -1.04
CA ASP A 55 16.07 -0.19 0.30
C ASP A 55 14.57 -0.19 0.59
N ASP A 56 13.94 -1.32 0.26
CA ASP A 56 12.55 -1.67 0.53
C ASP A 56 12.52 -2.94 1.41
N GLY A 57 13.29 -2.89 2.50
CA GLY A 57 13.59 -4.04 3.35
C GLY A 57 12.76 -4.09 4.63
N SER A 58 13.41 -4.03 5.79
CA SER A 58 12.72 -4.15 7.09
C SER A 58 12.00 -2.86 7.54
N HIS A 59 12.41 -1.73 6.97
CA HIS A 59 12.03 -0.37 7.36
C HIS A 59 12.35 -0.02 8.83
N ARG A 60 13.16 -0.84 9.50
CA ARG A 60 13.64 -0.54 10.85
C ARG A 60 14.73 0.52 10.74
N PRO A 61 14.68 1.60 11.55
CA PRO A 61 15.67 2.68 11.45
C PRO A 61 17.13 2.23 11.46
N ASP A 62 17.49 1.29 12.33
CA ASP A 62 18.85 0.78 12.43
C ASP A 62 19.28 -0.01 11.20
N ASP A 63 18.38 -0.81 10.62
CA ASP A 63 18.66 -1.62 9.44
C ASP A 63 18.83 -0.74 8.19
N VAL A 64 17.97 0.27 8.01
CA VAL A 64 18.05 1.25 6.92
C VAL A 64 19.38 2.00 6.98
N LEU A 65 19.78 2.47 8.18
CA LEU A 65 21.05 3.19 8.34
C LEU A 65 22.28 2.28 8.19
N ALA A 66 22.21 1.02 8.64
CA ALA A 66 23.27 0.05 8.42
C ALA A 66 23.42 -0.26 6.92
N SER A 67 22.31 -0.55 6.25
CA SER A 67 22.24 -0.80 4.80
C SER A 67 22.83 0.36 4.00
N TRP A 68 22.41 1.61 4.27
CA TRP A 68 22.97 2.81 3.65
C TRP A 68 24.50 2.91 3.81
N ARG A 69 25.01 2.70 5.03
CA ARG A 69 26.45 2.78 5.31
C ARG A 69 27.25 1.71 4.58
N LEU A 70 26.70 0.51 4.42
CA LEU A 70 27.38 -0.63 3.81
C LEU A 70 27.32 -0.59 2.27
N LEU A 71 26.15 -0.26 1.72
CA LEU A 71 25.84 -0.31 0.29
C LEU A 71 26.03 1.02 -0.43
N GLY A 72 25.89 2.16 0.24
CA GLY A 72 26.01 3.49 -0.39
C GLY A 72 27.38 3.71 -1.06
N GLN A 73 28.44 3.16 -0.46
CA GLN A 73 29.80 3.18 -1.00
C GLN A 73 30.01 2.27 -2.23
N ALA A 74 29.06 1.39 -2.53
CA ALA A 74 29.12 0.47 -3.67
C ALA A 74 28.40 1.00 -4.92
N LEU A 75 27.89 2.24 -4.87
CA LEU A 75 27.33 2.91 -6.04
C LEU A 75 28.42 3.30 -7.04
N VAL A 76 28.11 3.19 -8.33
CA VAL A 76 28.89 3.84 -9.38
C VAL A 76 28.75 5.37 -9.27
N PRO A 77 29.68 6.16 -9.84
CA PRO A 77 29.50 7.60 -9.97
C PRO A 77 28.17 7.92 -10.68
N GLY A 78 27.34 8.78 -10.06
CA GLY A 78 26.01 9.11 -10.57
C GLY A 78 24.93 8.05 -10.31
N GLY A 79 25.29 6.95 -9.63
CA GLY A 79 24.38 5.91 -9.18
C GLY A 79 23.40 6.40 -8.12
N ILE A 80 22.31 5.65 -7.94
CA ILE A 80 21.15 6.08 -7.15
C ILE A 80 20.91 5.11 -6.00
N TYR A 81 20.76 5.62 -4.78
CA TYR A 81 20.21 4.89 -3.64
C TYR A 81 18.83 5.42 -3.30
N VAL A 82 17.83 4.54 -3.21
CA VAL A 82 16.46 4.90 -2.82
C VAL A 82 16.15 4.26 -1.47
N VAL A 83 15.61 5.05 -0.55
CA VAL A 83 15.02 4.56 0.71
C VAL A 83 13.51 4.66 0.58
N GLU A 84 12.81 3.53 0.67
CA GLU A 84 11.35 3.48 0.66
C GLU A 84 10.76 3.45 2.07
N ASP A 85 9.47 3.76 2.15
CA ASP A 85 8.65 3.69 3.35
C ASP A 85 9.21 4.44 4.58
N VAL A 86 9.73 5.65 4.36
CA VAL A 86 10.36 6.46 5.42
C VAL A 86 9.39 6.91 6.52
N GLN A 87 8.07 6.84 6.31
CA GLN A 87 7.06 7.09 7.35
C GLN A 87 7.15 6.13 8.53
N THR A 88 7.76 4.95 8.34
CA THR A 88 8.04 3.99 9.42
C THR A 88 8.95 4.59 10.49
N ALA A 89 9.70 5.65 10.17
CA ALA A 89 10.43 6.47 11.13
C ALA A 89 9.55 6.98 12.28
N PHE A 90 8.24 7.18 12.08
CA PHE A 90 7.32 7.64 13.11
C PHE A 90 6.64 6.49 13.87
N MET A 91 6.90 5.23 13.52
CA MET A 91 6.12 4.07 13.97
C MET A 91 6.91 3.19 14.95
N THR A 92 6.47 3.14 16.21
CA THR A 92 7.10 2.32 17.26
C THR A 92 7.15 0.83 16.93
N ALA A 93 6.16 0.31 16.18
CA ALA A 93 6.15 -1.08 15.71
C ALA A 93 7.37 -1.45 14.84
N PHE A 94 7.99 -0.46 14.19
CA PHE A 94 9.21 -0.61 13.39
C PHE A 94 10.48 -0.16 14.14
N GLY A 95 10.36 0.25 15.40
CA GLY A 95 11.44 0.87 16.17
C GLY A 95 11.62 2.37 15.90
N GLY A 96 10.69 3.00 15.18
CA GLY A 96 10.65 4.45 14.98
C GLY A 96 10.10 5.21 16.19
N SER A 97 10.16 6.54 16.10
CA SER A 97 9.71 7.47 17.14
C SER A 97 9.20 8.76 16.51
N VAL A 98 8.12 9.31 17.08
CA VAL A 98 7.65 10.66 16.77
C VAL A 98 8.61 11.74 17.28
N ASP A 99 9.40 11.41 18.30
CA ASP A 99 10.54 12.18 18.74
C ASP A 99 11.76 11.82 17.89
N LEU A 100 12.09 12.70 16.96
CA LEU A 100 13.20 12.55 16.01
C LEU A 100 14.58 12.79 16.65
N SER A 101 14.66 13.07 17.95
CA SER A 101 15.94 13.13 18.68
C SER A 101 16.47 11.73 19.07
N ALA A 102 15.60 10.71 19.06
CA ALA A 102 16.00 9.31 19.18
C ALA A 102 16.62 8.78 17.86
N PRO A 103 17.34 7.64 17.87
CA PRO A 103 17.83 7.00 16.65
C PRO A 103 16.71 6.83 15.62
N ASN A 104 16.85 7.49 14.47
CA ASN A 104 15.80 7.61 13.48
C ASN A 104 16.40 7.83 12.09
N HIS A 105 16.06 6.98 11.12
CA HIS A 105 16.65 7.04 9.79
C HIS A 105 16.25 8.32 9.04
N LEU A 106 15.02 8.79 9.18
CA LEU A 106 14.56 10.03 8.57
C LEU A 106 15.31 11.25 9.15
N ALA A 107 15.54 11.27 10.47
CA ALA A 107 16.32 12.33 11.11
C ALA A 107 17.79 12.34 10.65
N ALA A 108 18.41 11.16 10.57
CA ALA A 108 19.80 11.03 10.12
C ALA A 108 19.97 11.40 8.64
N LEU A 109 19.06 10.96 7.76
CA LEU A 109 19.11 11.30 6.33
C LEU A 109 18.75 12.77 6.08
N ARG A 110 17.86 13.36 6.89
CA ARG A 110 17.65 14.82 6.92
C ARG A 110 18.96 15.53 7.26
N ASP A 111 19.65 15.11 8.32
CA ASP A 111 20.88 15.77 8.76
C ASP A 111 21.98 15.68 7.70
N LEU A 112 22.10 14.51 7.05
CA LEU A 112 22.96 14.31 5.87
C LEU A 112 22.62 15.28 4.74
N ALA A 113 21.32 15.50 4.46
CA ALA A 113 20.88 16.46 3.45
C ALA A 113 21.18 17.91 3.84
N ILE A 114 21.04 18.27 5.11
CA ILE A 114 21.42 19.60 5.61
C ILE A 114 22.94 19.81 5.54
N ASP A 115 23.73 18.78 5.84
CA ASP A 115 25.18 18.81 5.68
C ASP A 115 25.58 19.03 4.21
N LEU A 116 24.99 18.24 3.30
CA LEU A 116 25.18 18.40 1.87
C LEU A 116 24.80 19.81 1.41
N GLY A 117 23.60 20.29 1.77
CA GLY A 117 23.11 21.62 1.40
C GLY A 117 24.03 22.74 1.85
N ALA A 118 24.58 22.64 3.06
CA ALA A 118 25.54 23.61 3.59
C ALA A 118 26.94 23.49 2.98
N GLY A 119 27.16 22.61 2.01
CA GLY A 119 28.45 22.35 1.39
C GLY A 119 29.45 21.63 2.30
N ARG A 120 28.97 20.99 3.38
CA ARG A 120 29.83 20.14 4.21
C ARG A 120 30.08 18.81 3.50
N PRO A 121 31.29 18.23 3.63
CA PRO A 121 31.57 16.90 3.11
C PRO A 121 30.63 15.86 3.71
N VAL A 122 30.13 14.96 2.87
CA VAL A 122 29.30 13.82 3.25
C VAL A 122 29.92 12.54 2.68
N GLU A 123 29.73 11.42 3.38
CA GLU A 123 30.28 10.12 2.97
C GLU A 123 29.16 9.05 2.85
N PRO A 124 29.06 8.33 1.71
CA PRO A 124 29.79 8.57 0.45
C PRO A 124 29.50 9.96 -0.15
N ALA A 125 30.37 10.45 -1.02
CA ALA A 125 30.18 11.75 -1.68
C ALA A 125 28.88 11.75 -2.53
N LEU A 126 28.03 12.75 -2.31
CA LEU A 126 26.74 12.88 -2.99
C LEU A 126 26.67 14.13 -3.87
N GLN A 127 26.02 14.00 -5.01
CA GLN A 127 25.66 15.13 -5.87
C GLN A 127 24.39 15.82 -5.38
N ARG A 128 23.40 15.04 -4.93
CA ARG A 128 22.11 15.54 -4.43
C ARG A 128 21.38 14.53 -3.56
N ILE A 129 20.48 15.05 -2.74
CA ILE A 129 19.44 14.28 -2.04
C ILE A 129 18.08 14.84 -2.43
N GLU A 130 17.16 13.95 -2.80
CA GLU A 130 15.78 14.27 -3.12
C GLU A 130 14.85 13.67 -2.07
N ARG A 131 13.84 14.43 -1.68
CA ARG A 131 12.82 14.02 -0.72
C ARG A 131 11.45 14.15 -1.37
N HIS A 132 10.76 13.02 -1.48
CA HIS A 132 9.40 12.87 -2.03
C HIS A 132 8.53 12.16 -1.00
N HIS A 133 7.20 12.19 -1.10
CA HIS A 133 6.32 11.47 -0.15
C HIS A 133 6.73 9.99 -0.02
N ASN A 134 7.02 9.54 1.20
CA ASN A 134 7.53 8.23 1.60
C ASN A 134 8.84 7.76 0.92
N LEU A 135 9.56 8.62 0.20
CA LEU A 135 10.80 8.28 -0.50
C LEU A 135 11.93 9.29 -0.24
N ILE A 136 13.16 8.78 -0.08
CA ILE A 136 14.39 9.57 -0.14
C ILE A 136 15.30 8.98 -1.22
N VAL A 137 15.80 9.83 -2.10
CA VAL A 137 16.72 9.45 -3.17
C VAL A 137 18.06 10.13 -2.92
N LEU A 138 19.14 9.35 -2.84
CA LEU A 138 20.50 9.84 -2.71
C LEU A 138 21.26 9.52 -4.00
N VAL A 139 21.92 10.52 -4.58
CA VAL A 139 22.66 10.33 -5.84
C VAL A 139 24.14 10.53 -5.61
N ALA A 140 24.92 9.50 -5.92
CA ALA A 140 26.37 9.50 -5.78
C ALA A 140 27.00 10.58 -6.68
N ALA A 141 28.09 11.19 -6.21
CA ALA A 141 28.81 12.19 -6.98
C ALA A 141 29.43 11.60 -8.27
N ASP A 142 29.24 12.28 -9.40
CA ASP A 142 29.88 11.99 -10.70
C ASP A 142 30.78 13.14 -11.20
N GLY A 143 31.02 14.13 -10.35
CA GLY A 143 31.70 15.37 -10.70
C GLY A 143 31.33 16.51 -9.75
N PRO A 144 31.67 17.76 -10.09
CA PRO A 144 31.26 18.92 -9.32
C PRO A 144 29.72 19.05 -9.35
N ALA A 145 29.13 19.35 -8.20
CA ALA A 145 27.71 19.63 -8.13
C ALA A 145 27.33 20.89 -8.94
N PRO A 146 26.15 20.91 -9.57
CA PRO A 146 25.69 22.09 -10.28
C PRO A 146 25.41 23.24 -9.30
N ASP A 147 25.89 24.45 -9.63
CA ASP A 147 25.47 25.67 -8.93
C ASP A 147 24.03 26.00 -9.37
N LEU A 148 23.06 25.64 -8.54
CA LEU A 148 21.65 25.88 -8.82
C LEU A 148 21.29 27.36 -8.95
N MET A 149 22.04 28.26 -8.31
CA MET A 149 21.76 29.69 -8.37
C MET A 149 22.20 30.29 -9.71
N GLN A 150 23.22 29.73 -10.34
CA GLN A 150 23.73 30.19 -11.64
C GLN A 150 23.13 29.43 -12.83
N ALA A 151 22.85 28.13 -12.65
CA ALA A 151 22.36 27.26 -13.72
C ALA A 151 21.23 26.35 -13.20
N PRO A 152 20.05 26.91 -12.85
CA PRO A 152 18.94 26.12 -12.30
C PRO A 152 18.45 25.05 -13.29
N ASP A 153 18.64 25.26 -14.60
CA ASP A 153 18.33 24.30 -15.65
C ASP A 153 19.34 23.14 -15.76
N ALA A 154 20.54 23.24 -15.18
CA ALA A 154 21.55 22.18 -15.22
C ALA A 154 21.08 20.93 -14.46
N LEU A 155 20.39 21.13 -13.33
CA LEU A 155 19.75 20.02 -12.61
C LEU A 155 18.62 19.39 -13.45
N ARG A 156 17.87 20.19 -14.22
CA ARG A 156 16.87 19.68 -15.17
C ARG A 156 17.52 18.79 -16.24
N ALA A 157 18.67 19.18 -16.79
CA ALA A 157 19.39 18.38 -17.78
C ALA A 157 19.94 17.07 -17.20
N ALA A 158 20.51 17.12 -15.99
CA ALA A 158 20.99 15.94 -15.27
C ALA A 158 19.84 14.96 -14.94
N ALA A 159 18.70 15.49 -14.48
CA ALA A 159 17.50 14.72 -14.20
C ALA A 159 16.80 14.19 -15.47
N GLY A 160 16.86 14.94 -16.57
CA GLY A 160 16.29 14.55 -17.87
C GLY A 160 17.08 13.43 -18.58
N GLY A 161 18.38 13.31 -18.33
CA GLY A 161 19.22 12.21 -18.80
C GLY A 161 19.01 10.89 -18.05
N GLN A 162 18.57 10.95 -16.78
CA GLN A 162 18.22 9.79 -15.93
C GLN A 162 16.69 9.54 -15.89
N GLY A 163 15.99 9.88 -16.98
CA GLY A 163 14.53 10.02 -17.03
C GLY A 163 13.73 8.91 -16.33
N ALA A 164 13.13 9.23 -15.18
CA ALA A 164 11.94 8.53 -14.65
C ALA A 164 11.38 9.18 -13.37
N LEU A 165 12.23 9.59 -12.41
CA LEU A 165 11.77 10.00 -11.07
C LEU A 165 10.86 11.24 -11.06
N TRP A 166 11.05 12.15 -12.01
CA TRP A 166 10.35 13.44 -12.08
C TRP A 166 9.04 13.42 -12.87
N GLN A 167 8.75 12.34 -13.61
CA GLN A 167 7.53 12.27 -14.45
C GLN A 167 6.36 11.50 -13.79
N GLY A 168 6.54 10.94 -12.59
CA GLY A 168 5.55 10.06 -11.96
C GLY A 168 4.54 10.72 -11.01
N GLY A 169 4.73 11.98 -10.64
CA GLY A 169 4.11 12.59 -9.46
C GLY A 169 2.80 13.37 -9.66
N GLY A 170 1.94 12.94 -10.57
CA GLY A 170 0.55 13.42 -10.65
C GLY A 170 0.35 14.78 -11.34
N GLY A 171 -0.12 14.70 -12.58
CA GLY A 171 -0.76 15.81 -13.27
C GLY A 171 0.21 16.72 -14.02
N THR A 172 0.05 16.71 -15.34
CA THR A 172 0.65 17.60 -16.34
C THR A 172 2.10 17.27 -16.72
N GLY A 173 2.31 16.97 -18.00
CA GLY A 173 3.62 17.04 -18.66
C GLY A 173 4.10 18.49 -18.79
N ALA A 174 3.84 19.32 -17.77
CA ALA A 174 4.35 20.67 -17.70
C ALA A 174 5.85 20.59 -17.38
N PRO A 175 6.69 21.27 -18.16
CA PRO A 175 8.11 21.33 -17.86
C PRO A 175 8.31 21.98 -16.49
N ILE A 176 9.19 21.41 -15.66
CA ILE A 176 9.57 22.02 -14.39
C ILE A 176 10.29 23.34 -14.69
N VAL A 177 9.68 24.50 -14.43
CA VAL A 177 10.33 25.82 -14.64
C VAL A 177 10.95 26.27 -13.33
N ALA A 178 12.28 26.44 -13.31
CA ALA A 178 13.01 26.82 -12.10
C ALA A 178 13.14 28.34 -11.99
N LEU A 179 12.72 28.90 -10.86
CA LEU A 179 12.69 30.34 -10.61
C LEU A 179 13.52 30.67 -9.36
N PRO A 180 14.51 31.58 -9.46
CA PRO A 180 15.34 31.93 -8.32
C PRO A 180 14.55 32.73 -7.29
N VAL A 181 14.69 32.38 -6.02
CA VAL A 181 14.11 33.07 -4.86
C VAL A 181 15.21 33.31 -3.82
N ASP A 182 15.12 34.43 -3.11
CA ASP A 182 16.24 35.05 -2.40
C ASP A 182 16.56 34.48 -1.00
N ARG A 183 15.73 33.60 -0.40
CA ARG A 183 16.05 32.72 0.76
C ARG A 183 14.83 31.91 1.21
N LEU A 184 15.07 30.80 1.90
CA LEU A 184 14.05 30.03 2.64
C LEU A 184 13.98 30.52 4.10
N SER A 185 13.14 31.50 4.42
CA SER A 185 13.20 32.22 5.71
C SER A 185 12.11 31.88 6.74
N SER A 186 10.89 31.55 6.30
CA SER A 186 9.78 31.18 7.19
C SER A 186 8.71 30.39 6.43
N ASP A 187 7.85 29.66 7.14
CA ASP A 187 6.71 28.94 6.54
C ASP A 187 5.79 29.90 5.77
N ALA A 188 5.53 31.09 6.33
CA ALA A 188 4.73 32.13 5.69
C ALA A 188 5.38 32.62 4.39
N ALA A 189 6.70 32.89 4.41
CA ALA A 189 7.42 33.32 3.21
C ALA A 189 7.47 32.23 2.13
N LEU A 190 7.68 30.96 2.52
CA LEU A 190 7.64 29.84 1.58
C LEU A 190 6.24 29.66 1.00
N THR A 191 5.19 29.72 1.83
CA THR A 191 3.81 29.61 1.39
C THR A 191 3.48 30.72 0.38
N GLN A 192 3.80 31.97 0.72
CA GLN A 192 3.63 33.11 -0.19
C GLN A 192 4.42 32.95 -1.49
N ALA A 193 5.64 32.41 -1.42
CA ALA A 193 6.45 32.17 -2.62
C ALA A 193 5.83 31.10 -3.54
N LEU A 194 5.08 30.14 -3.00
CA LEU A 194 4.39 29.08 -3.75
C LEU A 194 3.00 29.53 -4.27
N GLU A 195 2.40 30.56 -3.67
CA GLU A 195 1.08 31.06 -4.05
C GLU A 195 1.03 31.52 -5.53
N GLY A 196 -0.04 31.12 -6.24
CA GLY A 196 -0.30 31.55 -7.62
C GLY A 196 0.57 30.89 -8.69
N ARG A 197 1.53 30.02 -8.33
CA ARG A 197 2.38 29.30 -9.29
C ARG A 197 1.73 28.02 -9.81
N ALA A 198 2.10 27.62 -11.02
CA ALA A 198 1.61 26.38 -11.62
C ALA A 198 2.19 25.14 -10.90
N ASP A 199 1.46 24.03 -10.97
CA ASP A 199 2.00 22.73 -10.56
C ASP A 199 3.15 22.33 -11.49
N GLY A 200 4.24 21.83 -10.92
CA GLY A 200 5.47 21.51 -11.61
C GLY A 200 6.51 22.63 -11.62
N GLU A 201 6.16 23.89 -11.37
CA GLU A 201 7.17 24.95 -11.16
C GLU A 201 8.09 24.61 -9.98
N ALA A 202 9.35 25.03 -10.05
CA ALA A 202 10.31 24.84 -8.99
C ALA A 202 10.89 26.18 -8.53
N LEU A 203 11.08 26.33 -7.22
CA LEU A 203 11.76 27.47 -6.63
C LEU A 203 13.14 27.06 -6.18
N VAL A 204 14.14 27.85 -6.54
CA VAL A 204 15.54 27.61 -6.16
C VAL A 204 15.97 28.64 -5.13
N PHE A 205 16.61 28.16 -4.07
CA PHE A 205 17.10 28.93 -2.95
C PHE A 205 18.56 28.59 -2.70
N ALA A 206 19.34 29.56 -2.24
CA ALA A 206 20.60 29.25 -1.55
C ALA A 206 20.29 28.46 -0.27
N CYS A 207 21.17 27.53 0.11
CA CYS A 207 21.02 26.84 1.38
C CYS A 207 21.04 27.86 2.53
N PRO A 208 20.02 27.89 3.40
CA PRO A 208 19.95 28.87 4.47
C PRO A 208 20.93 28.56 5.59
N GLU A 209 21.44 29.60 6.26
CA GLU A 209 22.26 29.47 7.48
C GLU A 209 21.45 28.89 8.64
N ASP A 210 20.23 29.41 8.84
CA ASP A 210 19.23 28.82 9.74
C ASP A 210 18.48 27.69 9.00
N THR A 211 18.65 26.47 9.50
CA THR A 211 18.15 25.26 8.84
C THR A 211 16.86 24.73 9.46
N ASP A 212 16.26 25.40 10.46
CA ASP A 212 15.05 24.90 11.14
C ASP A 212 13.90 24.63 10.17
N LEU A 213 13.57 25.61 9.32
CA LEU A 213 12.50 25.47 8.35
C LEU A 213 12.79 24.34 7.35
N LEU A 214 14.03 24.24 6.85
CA LEU A 214 14.42 23.20 5.91
C LEU A 214 14.34 21.80 6.55
N ARG A 215 14.78 21.67 7.80
CA ARG A 215 14.70 20.44 8.59
C ARG A 215 13.25 20.01 8.79
N ARG A 216 12.37 20.95 9.13
CA ARG A 216 10.94 20.69 9.31
C ARG A 216 10.27 20.33 7.99
N LEU A 217 10.55 21.07 6.92
CA LEU A 217 10.00 20.80 5.60
C LEU A 217 10.38 19.40 5.11
N PHE A 218 11.66 19.03 5.24
CA PHE A 218 12.16 17.69 4.85
C PHE A 218 11.40 16.56 5.54
N VAL A 219 11.10 16.70 6.84
CA VAL A 219 10.31 15.73 7.61
C VAL A 219 8.86 15.76 7.17
N GLN A 220 8.28 16.96 7.05
CA GLN A 220 6.86 17.18 6.84
C GLN A 220 6.39 17.07 5.39
N ILE A 221 7.27 16.68 4.45
CA ILE A 221 6.81 16.16 3.16
C ILE A 221 5.76 15.05 3.39
N ASP A 222 5.93 14.17 4.38
CA ASP A 222 4.92 13.15 4.75
C ASP A 222 3.86 13.67 5.74
N HIS A 223 3.47 14.94 5.66
CA HIS A 223 2.49 15.54 6.58
C HIS A 223 1.18 14.75 6.73
N HIS A 224 0.72 14.05 5.69
CA HIS A 224 -0.45 13.16 5.78
C HIS A 224 -0.20 11.95 6.68
N GLU A 225 1.00 11.36 6.64
CA GLU A 225 1.38 10.27 7.55
C GLU A 225 1.52 10.77 8.98
N ILE A 226 2.16 11.93 9.17
CA ILE A 226 2.29 12.57 10.48
C ILE A 226 0.91 12.84 11.08
N ALA A 227 -0.03 13.37 10.30
CA ALA A 227 -1.39 13.63 10.76
C ALA A 227 -2.15 12.34 11.12
N ALA A 228 -1.91 11.24 10.40
CA ALA A 228 -2.54 9.94 10.67
C ALA A 228 -1.93 9.23 11.89
N ILE A 229 -0.62 9.33 12.09
CA ILE A 229 0.12 8.67 13.18
C ILE A 229 0.04 9.49 14.47
N THR A 230 0.08 10.82 14.38
CA THR A 230 0.06 11.73 15.52
C THR A 230 -0.91 12.90 15.25
N PRO A 231 -2.23 12.64 15.40
CA PRO A 231 -3.26 13.65 15.16
C PRO A 231 -3.03 14.92 15.99
N GLY A 232 -3.19 16.08 15.36
CA GLY A 232 -3.01 17.39 16.00
C GLY A 232 -1.58 17.94 15.97
N SER A 233 -0.62 17.20 15.40
CA SER A 233 0.75 17.70 15.20
C SER A 233 0.77 18.95 14.31
N PRO A 234 1.54 20.00 14.65
CA PRO A 234 1.66 21.19 13.82
C PRO A 234 2.40 20.85 12.51
N VAL A 235 1.75 21.18 11.39
CA VAL A 235 2.28 21.00 10.04
C VAL A 235 2.48 22.37 9.39
N LEU A 236 3.57 22.53 8.64
CA LEU A 236 3.87 23.68 7.80
C LEU A 236 2.78 23.82 6.73
N ALA A 237 2.24 25.04 6.57
CA ALA A 237 1.22 25.29 5.55
C ALA A 237 1.76 24.98 4.14
N ALA A 238 3.06 25.25 3.92
CA ALA A 238 3.72 24.98 2.65
C ALA A 238 3.78 23.48 2.29
N ALA A 239 3.80 22.56 3.27
CA ALA A 239 4.02 21.12 3.02
C ALA A 239 2.98 20.51 2.06
N ALA A 240 1.73 20.99 2.11
CA ALA A 240 0.65 20.56 1.22
C ALA A 240 0.85 20.99 -0.26
N ARG A 241 1.79 21.90 -0.52
CA ARG A 241 2.12 22.47 -1.84
C ARG A 241 3.52 22.10 -2.33
N VAL A 242 4.25 21.28 -1.58
CA VAL A 242 5.59 20.81 -1.97
C VAL A 242 5.52 19.34 -2.37
N LEU A 243 5.65 19.05 -3.66
CA LEU A 243 5.73 17.68 -4.17
C LEU A 243 7.05 17.01 -3.79
N SER A 244 8.14 17.78 -3.85
CA SER A 244 9.45 17.29 -3.47
C SER A 244 10.42 18.42 -3.16
N LEU A 245 11.50 18.03 -2.48
CA LEU A 245 12.60 18.88 -2.09
C LEU A 245 13.90 18.26 -2.62
N VAL A 246 14.69 19.02 -3.37
CA VAL A 246 16.03 18.61 -3.84
C VAL A 246 17.06 19.47 -3.15
N ILE A 247 18.07 18.84 -2.57
CA ILE A 247 19.16 19.51 -1.89
C ILE A 247 20.47 19.10 -2.57
N VAL A 248 21.26 20.10 -2.95
CA VAL A 248 22.59 19.95 -3.54
C VAL A 248 23.59 20.82 -2.75
N PRO A 249 24.90 20.64 -2.92
CA PRO A 249 25.89 21.57 -2.37
C PRO A 249 25.57 23.04 -2.65
N GLY A 250 25.27 23.79 -1.59
CA GLY A 250 24.98 25.24 -1.63
C GLY A 250 23.56 25.63 -2.03
N GLY A 251 22.69 24.69 -2.41
CA GLY A 251 21.40 25.00 -3.02
C GLY A 251 20.26 24.06 -2.63
N VAL A 252 19.05 24.61 -2.65
CA VAL A 252 17.80 23.90 -2.38
C VAL A 252 16.81 24.22 -3.48
N MET A 253 16.14 23.21 -4.01
CA MET A 253 15.05 23.36 -4.97
C MET A 253 13.78 22.74 -4.40
N VAL A 254 12.70 23.52 -4.37
CA VAL A 254 11.36 23.09 -3.95
C VAL A 254 10.52 22.93 -5.21
N VAL A 255 10.05 21.71 -5.49
CA VAL A 255 9.15 21.45 -6.61
C VAL A 255 7.71 21.56 -6.13
N GLN A 256 6.96 22.46 -6.74
CA GLN A 256 5.61 22.81 -6.37
C GLN A 256 4.58 21.84 -6.95
N GLY A 257 3.57 21.52 -6.15
CA GLY A 257 2.34 20.90 -6.61
C GLY A 257 1.52 20.35 -5.44
N PRO A 258 0.33 19.80 -5.69
CA PRO A 258 -0.48 19.21 -4.63
C PRO A 258 0.24 18.00 -4.04
N ASN A 259 0.66 18.11 -2.79
CA ASN A 259 1.16 16.98 -2.01
C ASN A 259 -0.02 16.30 -1.32
N ASP A 260 -0.89 15.69 -2.11
CA ASP A 260 -2.12 15.00 -1.66
C ASP A 260 -1.95 13.48 -1.66
N PHE A 261 -0.71 13.01 -1.54
CA PHE A 261 -0.40 11.59 -1.42
C PHE A 261 -1.08 11.02 -0.17
N PRO A 262 -1.84 9.92 -0.30
CA PRO A 262 -2.56 9.38 0.83
C PRO A 262 -1.61 8.77 1.85
N SER A 263 -1.98 8.87 3.12
CA SER A 263 -1.31 8.08 4.17
C SER A 263 -1.63 6.60 3.99
N ILE A 264 -0.67 5.74 4.26
CA ILE A 264 -0.86 4.29 4.33
C ILE A 264 -1.86 3.88 5.44
N ARG A 265 -2.03 4.74 6.46
CA ARG A 265 -2.95 4.53 7.59
C ARG A 265 -4.28 5.24 7.45
N ALA A 266 -4.32 6.36 6.72
CA ALA A 266 -5.55 7.10 6.49
C ALA A 266 -5.90 7.07 5.00
N TYR A 267 -6.67 6.05 4.61
CA TYR A 267 -7.28 6.00 3.29
C TYR A 267 -8.42 7.04 3.24
N TYR A 268 -8.04 8.28 2.94
CA TYR A 268 -8.99 9.36 2.79
C TYR A 268 -9.83 9.12 1.53
N LEU A 269 -11.13 8.83 1.72
CA LEU A 269 -12.10 8.75 0.62
C LEU A 269 -12.18 10.03 -0.22
N GLY A 270 -11.76 11.16 0.33
CA GLY A 270 -11.66 12.43 -0.39
C GLY A 270 -10.44 12.57 -1.30
N SER A 271 -9.39 11.72 -1.15
CA SER A 271 -8.21 11.79 -2.01
C SER A 271 -8.48 11.10 -3.35
N ARG A 272 -8.44 11.87 -4.43
CA ARG A 272 -8.57 11.35 -5.80
C ARG A 272 -7.47 10.33 -6.11
N ARG A 273 -6.24 10.57 -5.64
CA ARG A 273 -5.10 9.66 -5.82
C ARG A 273 -5.34 8.32 -5.12
N ALA A 274 -5.81 8.34 -3.87
CA ALA A 274 -6.16 7.12 -3.14
C ALA A 274 -7.22 6.28 -3.86
N VAL A 275 -8.29 6.92 -4.34
CA VAL A 275 -9.36 6.25 -5.07
C VAL A 275 -8.86 5.63 -6.38
N LEU A 276 -8.01 6.34 -7.13
CA LEU A 276 -7.42 5.82 -8.35
C LEU A 276 -6.47 4.64 -8.08
N ALA A 277 -5.62 4.75 -7.06
CA ALA A 277 -4.71 3.67 -6.66
C ALA A 277 -5.49 2.41 -6.25
N GLN A 278 -6.55 2.54 -5.45
CA GLN A 278 -7.39 1.40 -5.06
C GLN A 278 -8.08 0.76 -6.26
N ARG A 279 -8.60 1.56 -7.19
CA ARG A 279 -9.19 1.04 -8.44
C ARG A 279 -8.18 0.27 -9.27
N TRP A 280 -6.95 0.77 -9.35
CA TRP A 280 -5.89 0.09 -10.11
C TRP A 280 -5.49 -1.23 -9.45
N VAL A 281 -5.24 -1.24 -8.13
CA VAL A 281 -4.98 -2.47 -7.36
C VAL A 281 -6.11 -3.48 -7.54
N GLN A 282 -7.37 -3.03 -7.45
CA GLN A 282 -8.53 -3.89 -7.70
C GLN A 282 -8.54 -4.43 -9.13
N THR A 283 -8.19 -3.61 -10.13
CA THR A 283 -8.12 -4.05 -11.54
C THR A 283 -7.09 -5.16 -11.71
N VAL A 284 -5.89 -5.01 -11.12
CA VAL A 284 -4.81 -6.00 -11.21
C VAL A 284 -5.16 -7.29 -10.47
N LEU A 285 -5.62 -7.19 -9.21
CA LEU A 285 -5.89 -8.37 -8.37
C LEU A 285 -7.12 -9.17 -8.82
N LEU A 286 -8.04 -8.53 -9.54
CA LEU A 286 -9.22 -9.19 -10.13
C LEU A 286 -9.01 -9.62 -11.58
N ASP A 287 -7.85 -9.34 -12.17
CA ASP A 287 -7.51 -9.87 -13.49
C ASP A 287 -7.46 -11.41 -13.43
N PRO A 288 -8.14 -12.12 -14.36
CA PRO A 288 -8.15 -13.58 -14.39
C PRO A 288 -6.75 -14.22 -14.45
N ASP A 289 -5.80 -13.56 -15.11
CA ASP A 289 -4.43 -14.05 -15.32
C ASP A 289 -3.53 -13.78 -14.11
N THR A 290 -3.95 -12.90 -13.20
CA THR A 290 -3.24 -12.64 -11.94
C THR A 290 -3.55 -13.73 -10.91
N GLN A 291 -2.53 -14.24 -10.22
CA GLN A 291 -2.68 -15.16 -9.08
C GLN A 291 -2.48 -14.42 -7.75
N PRO A 292 -3.51 -13.72 -7.22
CA PRO A 292 -3.39 -13.01 -5.96
C PRO A 292 -3.34 -13.98 -4.78
N SER A 293 -2.65 -13.59 -3.71
CA SER A 293 -2.77 -14.25 -2.41
C SER A 293 -4.10 -13.90 -1.73
N GLN A 294 -4.56 -14.79 -0.86
CA GLN A 294 -5.72 -14.54 0.00
C GLN A 294 -5.56 -13.26 0.83
N ALA A 295 -4.36 -13.02 1.39
CA ALA A 295 -4.09 -11.81 2.16
C ALA A 295 -4.29 -10.52 1.35
N GLN A 296 -3.87 -10.51 0.07
CA GLN A 296 -4.07 -9.35 -0.81
C GLN A 296 -5.55 -9.08 -1.06
N LEU A 297 -6.34 -10.12 -1.33
CA LEU A 297 -7.77 -9.97 -1.57
C LEU A 297 -8.56 -9.63 -0.30
N LEU A 298 -8.19 -10.20 0.85
CA LEU A 298 -8.79 -9.85 2.13
C LEU A 298 -8.50 -8.40 2.52
N GLY A 299 -7.27 -7.92 2.28
CA GLY A 299 -6.94 -6.52 2.45
C GLY A 299 -7.75 -5.60 1.53
N LEU A 300 -8.00 -6.03 0.29
CA LEU A 300 -8.87 -5.30 -0.63
C LEU A 300 -10.33 -5.30 -0.17
N LEU A 301 -10.82 -6.41 0.36
CA LEU A 301 -12.19 -6.55 0.89
C LEU A 301 -12.40 -5.69 2.14
N ASP A 302 -11.45 -5.68 3.06
CA ASP A 302 -11.47 -4.84 4.27
C ASP A 302 -11.52 -3.35 3.92
N ARG A 303 -10.69 -2.92 2.96
CA ARG A 303 -10.75 -1.54 2.43
C ARG A 303 -12.08 -1.24 1.75
N ALA A 304 -12.64 -2.19 1.00
CA ALA A 304 -13.95 -2.01 0.39
C ALA A 304 -15.05 -1.82 1.44
N LEU A 305 -14.96 -2.53 2.57
CA LEU A 305 -15.87 -2.37 3.70
C LEU A 305 -15.78 -0.99 4.34
N LEU A 306 -14.57 -0.46 4.53
CA LEU A 306 -14.36 0.84 5.17
C LEU A 306 -14.72 2.01 4.24
N TYR A 307 -14.41 1.88 2.95
CA TYR A 307 -14.33 3.03 2.06
C TYR A 307 -15.22 2.94 0.82
N ALA A 308 -15.58 1.76 0.34
CA ALA A 308 -16.29 1.66 -0.94
C ALA A 308 -17.81 1.87 -0.79
N ARG A 309 -18.47 2.07 -1.93
CA ARG A 309 -19.94 2.18 -1.96
C ARG A 309 -20.56 0.83 -1.58
N PRO A 310 -21.68 0.81 -0.82
CA PRO A 310 -22.44 -0.41 -0.58
C PRO A 310 -22.67 -1.21 -1.87
N GLY A 311 -22.44 -2.52 -1.81
CA GLY A 311 -22.58 -3.46 -2.94
C GLY A 311 -21.45 -3.53 -3.96
N SER A 312 -20.36 -2.78 -3.78
CA SER A 312 -19.21 -2.84 -4.70
C SER A 312 -18.23 -3.99 -4.43
N SER A 313 -18.40 -4.75 -3.35
CA SER A 313 -17.48 -5.82 -2.92
C SER A 313 -17.63 -7.14 -3.67
N GLY A 314 -18.74 -7.37 -4.38
CA GLY A 314 -19.07 -8.67 -4.99
C GLY A 314 -17.95 -9.29 -5.85
N PRO A 315 -17.26 -8.54 -6.74
CA PRO A 315 -16.13 -9.09 -7.49
C PRO A 315 -14.97 -9.60 -6.63
N ILE A 316 -14.66 -8.90 -5.54
CA ILE A 316 -13.59 -9.31 -4.59
C ILE A 316 -14.00 -10.58 -3.86
N GLN A 317 -15.27 -10.63 -3.44
CA GLN A 317 -15.85 -11.80 -2.76
C GLN A 317 -15.81 -13.05 -3.63
N ARG A 318 -16.17 -12.93 -4.92
CA ARG A 318 -16.07 -14.02 -5.90
C ARG A 318 -14.63 -14.48 -6.11
N ARG A 319 -13.69 -13.54 -6.28
CA ARG A 319 -12.28 -13.90 -6.46
C ARG A 319 -11.69 -14.63 -5.26
N LEU A 320 -12.06 -14.25 -4.03
CA LEU A 320 -11.68 -14.98 -2.81
C LEU A 320 -12.21 -16.42 -2.80
N ALA A 321 -13.45 -16.63 -3.23
CA ALA A 321 -14.02 -17.97 -3.35
C ALA A 321 -13.33 -18.79 -4.45
N GLU A 322 -12.99 -18.19 -5.59
CA GLU A 322 -12.27 -18.84 -6.71
C GLU A 322 -10.89 -19.34 -6.30
N ILE A 323 -10.13 -18.56 -5.53
CA ILE A 323 -8.79 -18.98 -5.07
C ILE A 323 -8.83 -19.94 -3.87
N GLY A 324 -10.03 -20.32 -3.42
CA GLY A 324 -10.22 -21.27 -2.31
C GLY A 324 -9.99 -20.68 -0.93
N SER A 325 -10.31 -19.40 -0.70
CA SER A 325 -10.23 -18.80 0.63
C SER A 325 -11.07 -19.60 1.63
N ASP A 326 -10.50 -19.83 2.81
CA ASP A 326 -10.98 -20.89 3.71
C ASP A 326 -10.63 -20.63 5.19
N ASP A 327 -10.31 -19.39 5.55
CA ASP A 327 -10.02 -18.96 6.93
C ASP A 327 -11.24 -18.29 7.60
N ALA A 328 -11.33 -18.44 8.93
CA ALA A 328 -12.45 -17.92 9.71
C ALA A 328 -12.57 -16.39 9.68
N GLY A 329 -11.44 -15.66 9.67
CA GLY A 329 -11.42 -14.20 9.62
C GLY A 329 -11.88 -13.68 8.25
N GLY A 330 -11.43 -14.33 7.18
CA GLY A 330 -11.86 -14.06 5.82
C GLY A 330 -13.36 -14.32 5.62
N LEU A 331 -13.89 -15.39 6.22
CA LEU A 331 -15.33 -15.63 6.22
C LEU A 331 -16.11 -14.51 6.94
N GLN A 332 -15.61 -14.01 8.06
CA GLN A 332 -16.25 -12.89 8.76
C GLN A 332 -16.29 -11.62 7.89
N LEU A 333 -15.19 -11.28 7.20
CA LEU A 333 -15.15 -10.15 6.29
C LEU A 333 -16.12 -10.32 5.10
N GLN A 334 -16.20 -11.54 4.55
CA GLN A 334 -17.16 -11.89 3.49
C GLN A 334 -18.62 -11.68 3.94
N ILE A 335 -18.98 -12.11 5.15
CA ILE A 335 -20.32 -11.92 5.72
C ILE A 335 -20.64 -10.42 5.90
N LEU A 336 -19.71 -9.65 6.45
CA LEU A 336 -19.87 -8.20 6.64
C LEU A 336 -20.06 -7.49 5.29
N ALA A 337 -19.30 -7.89 4.27
CA ALA A 337 -19.37 -7.32 2.93
C ALA A 337 -20.71 -7.62 2.26
N ALA A 338 -21.18 -8.86 2.33
CA ALA A 338 -22.49 -9.25 1.84
C ALA A 338 -23.64 -8.51 2.57
N GLY A 339 -23.50 -8.30 3.89
CA GLY A 339 -24.42 -7.50 4.69
C GLY A 339 -24.51 -6.03 4.28
N ARG A 340 -23.46 -5.45 3.69
CA ARG A 340 -23.43 -4.10 3.12
C ARG A 340 -23.86 -4.05 1.64
N GLY A 341 -24.71 -4.98 1.22
CA GLY A 341 -25.24 -5.07 -0.14
C GLY A 341 -24.32 -5.82 -1.11
N GLY A 342 -23.29 -6.51 -0.61
CA GLY A 342 -22.41 -7.36 -1.39
C GLY A 342 -23.05 -8.69 -1.82
N ASP A 343 -22.23 -9.64 -2.25
CA ASP A 343 -22.68 -10.92 -2.81
C ASP A 343 -22.70 -12.01 -1.75
N TRP A 344 -23.85 -12.66 -1.54
CA TRP A 344 -24.01 -13.75 -0.57
C TRP A 344 -23.58 -15.11 -1.13
N GLY A 345 -23.51 -15.30 -2.46
CA GLY A 345 -23.12 -16.58 -3.07
C GLY A 345 -21.71 -17.02 -2.66
N PRO A 346 -20.67 -16.16 -2.81
CA PRO A 346 -19.30 -16.49 -2.40
C PRO A 346 -19.13 -16.77 -0.91
N VAL A 347 -19.97 -16.20 -0.06
CA VAL A 347 -19.96 -16.47 1.39
C VAL A 347 -20.22 -17.95 1.65
N ALA A 348 -21.15 -18.56 0.90
CA ALA A 348 -21.46 -19.97 1.04
C ALA A 348 -20.27 -20.86 0.63
N THR A 349 -19.62 -20.53 -0.48
CA THR A 349 -18.42 -21.26 -0.95
C THR A 349 -17.29 -21.22 0.07
N VAL A 350 -16.97 -20.04 0.60
CA VAL A 350 -15.91 -19.87 1.62
C VAL A 350 -16.28 -20.59 2.91
N ALA A 351 -17.55 -20.54 3.34
CA ALA A 351 -18.00 -21.24 4.53
C ALA A 351 -17.82 -22.76 4.41
N LEU A 352 -18.13 -23.36 3.25
CA LEU A 352 -17.87 -24.77 3.03
C LEU A 352 -16.38 -25.12 3.03
N ALA A 353 -15.54 -24.24 2.49
CA ALA A 353 -14.09 -24.44 2.53
C ALA A 353 -13.56 -24.41 3.97
N CYS A 354 -14.04 -23.48 4.80
CA CYS A 354 -13.77 -23.47 6.25
C CYS A 354 -14.23 -24.76 6.93
N ALA A 355 -15.44 -25.25 6.61
CA ALA A 355 -15.98 -26.48 7.18
C ALA A 355 -15.08 -27.68 6.85
N ALA A 356 -14.62 -27.80 5.60
CA ALA A 356 -13.78 -28.89 5.14
C ALA A 356 -12.41 -28.94 5.83
N ARG A 357 -11.89 -27.79 6.28
CA ARG A 357 -10.60 -27.73 7.01
C ARG A 357 -10.74 -27.87 8.52
N SER A 358 -11.94 -27.69 9.07
CA SER A 358 -12.17 -27.78 10.51
C SER A 358 -12.01 -29.22 11.00
N THR A 359 -11.21 -29.41 12.04
CA THR A 359 -11.06 -30.71 12.73
C THR A 359 -12.09 -30.91 13.84
N GLU A 360 -12.76 -29.82 14.28
CA GLU A 360 -13.84 -29.86 15.26
C GLU A 360 -15.20 -29.99 14.57
N ALA A 361 -15.96 -31.03 14.92
CA ALA A 361 -17.28 -31.32 14.35
C ALA A 361 -18.27 -30.16 14.55
N VAL A 362 -18.32 -29.61 15.77
CA VAL A 362 -19.21 -28.48 16.11
C VAL A 362 -18.93 -27.25 15.24
N MET A 363 -17.65 -26.95 14.99
CA MET A 363 -17.26 -25.83 14.14
C MET A 363 -17.56 -26.11 12.66
N SER A 364 -17.30 -27.33 12.19
CA SER A 364 -17.68 -27.77 10.84
C SER A 364 -19.18 -27.58 10.60
N ASP A 365 -20.02 -28.05 11.53
CA ASP A 365 -21.47 -27.92 11.44
C ASP A 365 -21.93 -26.46 11.50
N GLY A 366 -21.26 -25.64 12.31
CA GLY A 366 -21.48 -24.20 12.34
C GLY A 366 -21.22 -23.53 10.99
N TYR A 367 -20.11 -23.85 10.31
CA TYR A 367 -19.80 -23.30 8.98
C TYR A 367 -20.77 -23.79 7.90
N ARG A 368 -21.20 -25.05 7.98
CA ARG A 368 -22.22 -25.64 7.11
C ARG A 368 -23.57 -24.92 7.22
N LEU A 369 -23.99 -24.57 8.44
CA LEU A 369 -25.17 -23.73 8.68
C LEU A 369 -25.03 -22.34 8.06
N VAL A 370 -23.85 -21.72 8.18
CA VAL A 370 -23.57 -20.42 7.53
C VAL A 370 -23.67 -20.53 6.00
N ALA A 371 -23.17 -21.62 5.41
CA ALA A 371 -23.25 -21.83 3.97
C ALA A 371 -24.71 -21.94 3.48
N ALA A 372 -25.52 -22.76 4.17
CA ALA A 372 -26.94 -22.91 3.86
C ALA A 372 -27.69 -21.57 3.97
N TRP A 373 -27.40 -20.78 5.02
CA TRP A 373 -27.98 -19.46 5.20
C TRP A 373 -27.58 -18.47 4.10
N ALA A 374 -26.31 -18.48 3.70
CA ALA A 374 -25.78 -17.61 2.66
C ALA A 374 -26.40 -17.89 1.29
N TRP A 375 -26.54 -19.16 0.87
CA TRP A 375 -27.24 -19.49 -0.38
C TRP A 375 -28.71 -19.08 -0.36
N ALA A 376 -29.40 -19.27 0.76
CA ALA A 376 -30.79 -18.81 0.90
C ALA A 376 -30.90 -17.27 0.76
N ARG A 377 -29.91 -16.52 1.26
CA ARG A 377 -29.81 -15.06 1.10
C ARG A 377 -29.48 -14.64 -0.34
N ALA A 378 -28.65 -15.42 -1.04
CA ALA A 378 -28.30 -15.20 -2.44
C ALA A 378 -29.45 -15.55 -3.41
N GLY A 379 -30.44 -16.32 -2.95
CA GLY A 379 -31.46 -16.90 -3.83
C GLY A 379 -30.94 -18.08 -4.66
N SER A 380 -29.80 -18.66 -4.28
CA SER A 380 -29.19 -19.84 -4.93
C SER A 380 -29.87 -21.13 -4.46
N TRP A 381 -31.15 -21.30 -4.80
CA TRP A 381 -31.97 -22.41 -4.27
C TRP A 381 -31.54 -23.79 -4.79
N SER A 382 -31.04 -23.90 -6.01
CA SER A 382 -30.53 -25.17 -6.55
C SER A 382 -29.27 -25.64 -5.83
N ASP A 383 -28.32 -24.73 -5.56
CA ASP A 383 -27.11 -25.05 -4.79
C ASP A 383 -27.46 -25.48 -3.37
N LEU A 384 -28.39 -24.74 -2.73
CA LEU A 384 -28.89 -25.08 -1.40
C LEU A 384 -29.58 -26.44 -1.36
N ALA A 385 -30.43 -26.74 -2.35
CA ALA A 385 -31.12 -28.03 -2.45
C ALA A 385 -30.13 -29.18 -2.69
N THR A 386 -29.14 -28.98 -3.55
CA THR A 386 -28.09 -29.96 -3.81
C THR A 386 -27.28 -30.24 -2.54
N TYR A 387 -26.93 -29.19 -1.79
CA TYR A 387 -26.16 -29.29 -0.56
C TYR A 387 -26.91 -30.02 0.56
N LEU A 388 -28.18 -29.66 0.80
CA LEU A 388 -28.98 -30.29 1.84
C LEU A 388 -29.38 -31.73 1.47
N GLY A 389 -29.49 -32.02 0.18
CA GLY A 389 -29.99 -33.29 -0.33
C GLY A 389 -31.37 -33.62 0.25
N ASN A 390 -31.57 -34.88 0.62
CA ASN A 390 -32.81 -35.36 1.26
C ASN A 390 -32.75 -35.40 2.80
N ASP A 391 -31.61 -35.05 3.41
CA ASP A 391 -31.33 -35.31 4.83
C ASP A 391 -31.16 -34.01 5.65
N ALA A 392 -31.79 -32.91 5.21
CA ALA A 392 -31.74 -31.61 5.88
C ALA A 392 -32.20 -31.71 7.35
N THR A 393 -31.39 -31.19 8.27
CA THR A 393 -31.74 -31.17 9.70
C THR A 393 -32.86 -30.15 9.99
N PRO A 394 -33.66 -30.36 11.06
CA PRO A 394 -34.67 -29.39 11.48
C PRO A 394 -34.09 -27.99 11.78
N GLU A 395 -32.87 -27.92 12.31
CA GLU A 395 -32.14 -26.68 12.56
C GLU A 395 -31.80 -25.93 11.26
N GLU A 396 -31.25 -26.63 10.26
CA GLU A 396 -30.96 -26.07 8.93
C GLU A 396 -32.24 -25.54 8.27
N LEU A 397 -33.31 -26.32 8.28
CA LEU A 397 -34.60 -25.93 7.72
C LEU A 397 -35.17 -24.68 8.43
N THR A 398 -35.06 -24.59 9.75
CA THR A 398 -35.53 -23.43 10.52
C THR A 398 -34.73 -22.15 10.20
N LEU A 399 -33.41 -22.28 10.04
CA LEU A 399 -32.53 -21.17 9.66
C LEU A 399 -32.83 -20.64 8.24
N ILE A 400 -33.06 -21.55 7.29
CA ILE A 400 -33.44 -21.24 5.91
C ILE A 400 -34.81 -20.55 5.85
N LEU A 401 -35.77 -21.01 6.66
CA LEU A 401 -37.09 -20.38 6.79
C LEU A 401 -37.00 -18.94 7.29
N THR A 402 -36.06 -18.68 8.20
CA THR A 402 -35.79 -17.34 8.76
C THR A 402 -35.12 -16.46 7.72
N ALA A 403 -34.15 -16.98 6.96
CA ALA A 403 -33.49 -16.26 5.87
C ALA A 403 -34.49 -15.84 4.76
N ARG A 404 -35.40 -16.74 4.36
CA ARG A 404 -36.41 -16.51 3.33
C ARG A 404 -37.46 -15.46 3.72
N ALA A 405 -37.72 -15.26 5.02
CA ALA A 405 -38.60 -14.18 5.48
C ALA A 405 -38.00 -12.78 5.27
N HIS A 406 -36.69 -12.69 5.06
CA HIS A 406 -35.95 -11.44 4.87
C HIS A 406 -35.39 -11.25 3.44
N ALA A 407 -35.55 -12.22 2.55
CA ALA A 407 -35.08 -12.16 1.17
C ALA A 407 -36.22 -11.71 0.23
N THR A 408 -35.92 -10.80 -0.70
CA THR A 408 -36.82 -10.47 -1.83
C THR A 408 -36.86 -11.64 -2.81
N PRO A 409 -38.05 -12.14 -3.20
CA PRO A 409 -38.15 -13.27 -4.13
C PRO A 409 -37.68 -12.86 -5.53
N THR A 410 -36.68 -13.56 -6.07
CA THR A 410 -36.28 -13.50 -7.48
C THR A 410 -36.99 -14.61 -8.26
N PRO A 411 -37.57 -14.34 -9.45
CA PRO A 411 -38.17 -15.37 -10.29
C PRO A 411 -37.08 -16.07 -11.13
N GLY A 412 -36.89 -17.37 -10.91
CA GLY A 412 -35.96 -18.18 -11.69
C GLY A 412 -35.58 -19.47 -10.98
N ASP A 413 -36.55 -20.33 -10.73
CA ASP A 413 -36.35 -21.59 -10.01
C ASP A 413 -36.54 -22.78 -10.97
N GLY A 414 -35.51 -23.62 -11.12
CA GLY A 414 -35.64 -24.93 -11.76
C GLY A 414 -36.41 -25.95 -10.90
N PRO A 415 -36.58 -27.20 -11.35
CA PRO A 415 -37.38 -28.23 -10.67
C PRO A 415 -36.97 -28.50 -9.20
N GLU A 416 -35.68 -28.36 -8.90
CA GLU A 416 -35.09 -28.62 -7.58
C GLU A 416 -35.44 -27.52 -6.54
N ALA A 417 -35.59 -26.27 -6.99
CA ALA A 417 -35.97 -25.15 -6.14
C ALA A 417 -37.47 -25.16 -5.78
N GLU A 418 -38.31 -25.72 -6.65
CA GLU A 418 -39.71 -26.03 -6.33
C GLU A 418 -39.82 -27.11 -5.25
N ALA A 419 -39.01 -28.17 -5.33
CA ALA A 419 -38.95 -29.23 -4.33
C ALA A 419 -38.57 -28.69 -2.95
N LEU A 420 -37.55 -27.83 -2.89
CA LEU A 420 -37.14 -27.17 -1.66
C LEU A 420 -38.21 -26.22 -1.12
N THR A 421 -38.92 -25.50 -2.00
CA THR A 421 -40.09 -24.70 -1.62
C THR A 421 -41.21 -25.58 -1.05
N GLY A 422 -41.40 -26.78 -1.57
CA GLY A 422 -42.29 -27.81 -1.03
C GLY A 422 -41.88 -28.26 0.38
N MET A 423 -40.61 -28.58 0.58
CA MET A 423 -40.06 -28.96 1.91
C MET A 423 -40.21 -27.83 2.93
N VAL A 424 -39.93 -26.59 2.53
CA VAL A 424 -40.13 -25.38 3.35
C VAL A 424 -41.59 -25.19 3.74
N ARG A 425 -42.53 -25.42 2.81
CA ARG A 425 -43.97 -25.36 3.10
C ARG A 425 -44.39 -26.48 4.06
N ALA A 426 -43.86 -27.69 3.90
CA ALA A 426 -44.11 -28.82 4.80
C ALA A 426 -43.58 -28.54 6.21
N ALA A 427 -42.33 -28.10 6.35
CA ALA A 427 -41.74 -27.73 7.64
C ALA A 427 -42.51 -26.60 8.34
N ARG A 428 -42.98 -25.58 7.59
CA ARG A 428 -43.86 -24.51 8.14
C ARG A 428 -45.18 -25.06 8.67
N ARG A 429 -45.78 -26.03 7.98
CA ARG A 429 -47.00 -26.70 8.43
C ARG A 429 -46.72 -27.49 9.69
N ASP A 430 -45.65 -28.27 9.71
CA ASP A 430 -45.34 -29.17 10.82
C ASP A 430 -44.96 -28.37 12.10
N LEU A 431 -44.23 -27.26 11.98
CA LEU A 431 -43.99 -26.30 13.07
C LEU A 431 -45.28 -25.64 13.60
N ARG A 432 -46.25 -25.35 12.72
CA ARG A 432 -47.56 -24.80 13.11
C ARG A 432 -48.40 -25.85 13.83
N GLU A 433 -48.36 -27.10 13.38
CA GLU A 433 -49.05 -28.22 14.01
C GLU A 433 -48.44 -28.54 15.40
N ALA A 434 -47.10 -28.54 15.52
CA ALA A 434 -46.42 -28.74 16.80
C ALA A 434 -46.68 -27.62 17.83
N ARG A 435 -47.05 -26.41 17.36
CA ARG A 435 -47.44 -25.27 18.21
C ARG A 435 -48.93 -25.26 18.58
N LYS A 436 -49.75 -26.17 18.04
CA LYS A 436 -51.13 -26.29 18.51
C LYS A 436 -51.11 -26.84 19.94
N PRO A 437 -51.87 -26.25 20.88
CA PRO A 437 -51.97 -26.80 22.22
C PRO A 437 -52.50 -28.23 22.12
N GLN A 438 -51.80 -29.17 22.75
CA GLN A 438 -52.32 -30.54 22.85
C GLN A 438 -53.65 -30.50 23.62
N PRO A 439 -54.67 -31.25 23.17
CA PRO A 439 -55.93 -31.31 23.88
C PRO A 439 -55.70 -31.81 25.31
N ALA A 440 -56.29 -31.08 26.26
CA ALA A 440 -56.12 -31.26 27.70
C ALA A 440 -56.60 -32.61 28.22
#